data_AF-A0A956U600-F1
#
_entry.id   AF-A0A956U600-F1
#
_cell.length_a   1.000
_cell.length_b   1.000
_cell.length_c   1.000
_cell.angle_alpha   90.00
_cell.angle_beta   90.00
_cell.angle_gamma   90.00
#
_symmetry.space_group_name_H-M   'P 1'
#
loop_
_entity.id
_entity.type
_entity.pdbx_description
1 polymer ?
#
loop_
_entity_poly.entity_id
_entity_poly.type
_entity_poly.pdbx_seq_one_letter_code
_entity_poly.pdbx_strand_id
1 'polypeptide(L)'
;MFHAVRSRGARIWHAISFRDMENQVVAHILNHSIMIGVHFAIVAVILFFFPGSTHFGLFDFWQSTGTLSQWLTAGIPIFVWAVAVNGWQCYKTYNSPMENRHAERILRGGFLISLAAGVFEETLFRWVLFLAAIVGVQVVNFIFFGFLGFGIPELIFNYILGPVANFFTLGYLDQYLSNPEIWFVGAGLISANSRFRDGHKYQGFLGWVNSWFLGMVFFYMTLTYGLVAAIVVHFLYDMIIFLVIYIDMVIERAQGRR
;
A
#
# COMPACT_ATOMS: atom_id res chain seq x y z
N MET A 1 -3.03 6.05 5.41
CA MET A 1 -2.31 7.22 5.96
C MET A 1 -3.28 8.40 5.98
N PHE A 2 -3.37 9.16 7.07
CA PHE A 2 -4.39 10.20 7.36
C PHE A 2 -5.79 9.68 7.73
N HIS A 3 -6.29 10.23 8.83
CA HIS A 3 -7.53 9.84 9.50
C HIS A 3 -8.75 10.39 8.77
N ALA A 4 -9.57 9.51 8.19
CA ALA A 4 -10.94 9.83 7.77
C ALA A 4 -11.98 8.90 8.42
N VAL A 5 -11.65 8.26 9.56
CA VAL A 5 -12.67 7.64 10.41
C VAL A 5 -13.08 8.68 11.45
N ARG A 6 -14.08 9.48 11.09
CA ARG A 6 -14.86 10.32 12.00
C ARG A 6 -15.54 9.44 13.05
N SER A 7 -14.81 9.02 14.08
CA SER A 7 -15.46 8.59 15.31
C SER A 7 -16.14 9.84 15.89
N ARG A 8 -17.45 9.74 16.18
CA ARG A 8 -18.32 10.84 16.63
C ARG A 8 -17.94 11.45 18.00
N GLY A 9 -16.68 11.34 18.44
CA GLY A 9 -16.21 11.80 19.74
C GLY A 9 -14.83 12.46 19.77
N ALA A 10 -14.07 12.51 18.68
CA ALA A 10 -12.71 13.07 18.71
C ALA A 10 -12.67 14.53 18.23
N ARG A 11 -12.78 15.47 19.18
CA ARG A 11 -12.35 16.88 19.08
C ARG A 11 -10.81 17.00 18.93
N ILE A 12 -10.17 16.16 18.11
CA ILE A 12 -8.71 16.11 17.94
C ILE A 12 -8.26 16.87 16.66
N TRP A 13 -9.18 17.23 15.77
CA TRP A 13 -8.89 18.00 14.54
C TRP A 13 -8.85 19.51 14.74
N HIS A 14 -9.05 19.99 15.97
CA HIS A 14 -8.87 21.40 16.28
C HIS A 14 -7.36 21.72 16.28
N ALA A 15 -6.88 22.13 15.10
CA ALA A 15 -5.55 22.67 14.81
C ALA A 15 -4.41 21.65 14.63
N ILE A 16 -4.57 20.68 13.73
CA ILE A 16 -3.36 20.19 13.03
C ILE A 16 -2.85 21.35 12.19
N SER A 17 -1.79 21.99 12.67
CA SER A 17 -1.15 23.06 11.95
C SER A 17 -0.42 22.50 10.73
N PHE A 18 -0.10 23.36 9.75
CA PHE A 18 0.76 23.00 8.61
C PHE A 18 2.07 22.41 9.11
N ARG A 19 2.61 23.00 10.17
CA ARG A 19 3.82 22.53 10.84
C ARG A 19 3.66 21.10 11.36
N ASP A 20 2.49 20.73 11.88
CA ASP A 20 2.23 19.36 12.31
C ASP A 20 2.17 18.40 11.13
N MET A 21 1.62 18.81 9.99
CA MET A 21 1.66 18.00 8.76
C MET A 21 3.08 17.83 8.23
N GLU A 22 3.88 18.91 8.20
CA GLU A 22 5.29 18.85 7.80
C GLU A 22 6.07 17.90 8.72
N ASN A 23 5.90 18.04 10.04
CA ASN A 23 6.53 17.16 11.02
C ASN A 23 6.12 15.69 10.83
N GLN A 24 4.85 15.43 10.51
CA GLN A 24 4.37 14.07 10.22
C GLN A 24 4.98 13.52 8.94
N VAL A 25 5.09 14.31 7.87
CA VAL A 25 5.74 13.91 6.62
C VAL A 25 7.22 13.60 6.88
N VAL A 26 7.94 14.45 7.61
CA VAL A 26 9.35 14.23 7.98
C VAL A 26 9.51 12.96 8.80
N ALA A 27 8.69 12.76 9.82
CA ALA A 27 8.74 11.56 10.66
C ALA A 27 8.43 10.30 9.85
N HIS A 28 7.45 10.36 8.95
CA HIS A 28 7.11 9.26 8.05
C HIS A 28 8.29 8.90 7.13
N ILE A 29 8.89 9.90 6.46
CA ILE A 29 10.06 9.73 5.59
C ILE A 29 11.22 9.11 6.36
N LEU A 30 11.53 9.63 7.54
CA LEU A 30 12.64 9.14 8.36
C LEU A 30 12.44 7.68 8.76
N ASN A 31 11.26 7.35 9.30
CA ASN A 31 10.94 5.98 9.73
C ASN A 31 11.02 4.99 8.56
N HIS A 32 10.45 5.35 7.40
CA HIS A 32 10.50 4.47 6.22
C HIS A 32 11.91 4.36 5.66
N SER A 33 12.69 5.44 5.63
CA SER A 33 14.09 5.40 5.16
C SER A 33 14.94 4.46 6.00
N ILE A 34 14.80 4.49 7.33
CA ILE A 34 15.49 3.56 8.24
C ILE A 34 15.07 2.12 7.94
N MET A 35 13.76 1.85 7.84
CA MET A 35 13.26 0.51 7.54
C MET A 35 13.74 0.01 6.17
N ILE A 36 13.72 0.85 5.14
CA ILE A 36 14.24 0.56 3.80
C ILE A 36 15.72 0.21 3.90
N GLY A 37 16.54 1.04 4.53
CA GLY A 37 17.98 0.81 4.66
C GLY A 37 18.32 -0.51 5.37
N VAL A 38 17.63 -0.81 6.47
CA VAL A 38 17.83 -2.06 7.23
C VAL A 38 17.45 -3.28 6.39
N HIS A 39 16.25 -3.32 5.82
CA HIS A 39 15.82 -4.48 5.05
C HIS A 39 16.61 -4.61 3.74
N PHE A 40 17.05 -3.49 3.15
CA PHE A 40 17.86 -3.50 1.93
C PHE A 40 19.21 -4.15 2.21
N ALA A 41 19.88 -3.77 3.31
CA ALA A 41 21.14 -4.39 3.70
C ALA A 41 20.97 -5.91 3.93
N ILE A 42 19.90 -6.33 4.61
CA ILE A 42 19.60 -7.75 4.85
C ILE A 42 19.42 -8.49 3.51
N VAL A 43 18.55 -7.99 2.64
CA VAL A 43 18.27 -8.61 1.34
C VAL A 43 19.52 -8.63 0.46
N ALA A 44 20.29 -7.54 0.42
CA ALA A 44 21.51 -7.46 -0.36
C ALA A 44 22.55 -8.51 0.07
N VAL A 45 22.75 -8.69 1.39
CA VAL A 45 23.64 -9.73 1.92
C VAL A 45 23.15 -11.12 1.54
N ILE A 46 21.84 -11.38 1.66
CA ILE A 46 21.27 -12.69 1.32
C ILE A 46 21.42 -12.97 -0.17
N LEU A 47 21.08 -12.04 -1.05
CA LEU A 47 21.20 -12.22 -2.50
C LEU A 47 22.65 -12.31 -2.96
N PHE A 48 23.59 -11.71 -2.23
CA PHE A 48 25.02 -11.87 -2.50
C PHE A 48 25.49 -13.31 -2.27
N PHE A 49 25.10 -13.94 -1.15
CA PHE A 49 25.50 -15.32 -0.84
C PHE A 49 24.60 -16.38 -1.49
N PHE A 50 23.33 -16.04 -1.76
CA PHE A 50 22.30 -16.94 -2.27
C PHE A 50 21.51 -16.29 -3.42
N PRO A 51 22.14 -16.05 -4.58
CA PRO A 51 21.51 -15.34 -5.69
C PRO A 51 20.26 -16.04 -6.27
N GLY A 52 20.09 -17.34 -6.04
CA GLY A 52 18.90 -18.12 -6.43
C GLY A 52 17.80 -18.16 -5.38
N SER A 53 17.93 -17.46 -4.25
CA SER A 53 16.91 -17.44 -3.19
C SER A 53 15.67 -16.62 -3.56
N THR A 54 15.74 -15.81 -4.61
CA THR A 54 14.62 -15.07 -5.18
C THR A 54 14.58 -15.28 -6.69
N HIS A 55 13.39 -15.20 -7.28
CA HIS A 55 13.23 -15.14 -8.74
C HIS A 55 13.54 -13.76 -9.34
N PHE A 56 13.97 -12.82 -8.49
CA PHE A 56 14.17 -11.42 -8.85
C PHE A 56 15.55 -10.96 -8.38
N GLY A 57 16.25 -10.22 -9.23
CA GLY A 57 17.40 -9.42 -8.83
C GLY A 57 17.02 -8.26 -7.93
N LEU A 58 18.02 -7.69 -7.25
CA LEU A 58 17.81 -6.62 -6.27
C LEU A 58 17.17 -5.36 -6.88
N PHE A 59 17.35 -5.09 -8.18
CA PHE A 59 16.84 -3.89 -8.83
C PHE A 59 15.86 -4.15 -9.98
N ASP A 60 15.37 -5.38 -10.13
CA ASP A 60 14.51 -5.75 -11.26
C ASP A 60 13.21 -4.93 -11.29
N PHE A 61 12.60 -4.69 -10.13
CA PHE A 61 11.37 -3.89 -10.04
C PHE A 61 11.56 -2.41 -10.38
N TRP A 62 12.77 -1.88 -10.38
CA TRP A 62 13.00 -0.48 -10.79
C TRP A 62 12.93 -0.29 -12.31
N GLN A 63 13.03 -1.37 -13.07
CA GLN A 63 12.81 -1.36 -14.51
C GLN A 63 11.31 -1.30 -14.79
N SER A 64 10.88 -0.22 -15.44
CA SER A 64 9.47 -0.01 -15.76
C SER A 64 9.15 -0.51 -17.15
N THR A 65 7.98 -1.13 -17.31
CA THR A 65 7.45 -1.56 -18.60
C THR A 65 6.11 -0.87 -18.87
N GLY A 66 5.71 -0.83 -20.14
CA GLY A 66 4.49 -0.13 -20.56
C GLY A 66 4.61 1.39 -20.53
N THR A 67 3.49 2.05 -20.80
CA THR A 67 3.37 3.51 -20.87
C THR A 67 2.59 4.05 -19.68
N LEU A 68 2.75 5.35 -19.39
CA LEU A 68 1.95 6.03 -18.35
C LEU A 68 0.44 5.80 -18.54
N SER A 69 -0.06 5.84 -19.79
CA SER A 69 -1.47 5.58 -20.08
C SER A 69 -1.92 4.18 -19.64
N GLN A 70 -1.08 3.16 -19.86
CA GLN A 70 -1.37 1.79 -19.40
C GLN A 70 -1.38 1.70 -17.88
N TRP A 71 -0.43 2.36 -17.20
CA TRP A 71 -0.40 2.39 -15.74
C TRP A 71 -1.67 3.05 -15.17
N LEU A 72 -2.07 4.20 -15.72
CA LEU A 72 -3.28 4.90 -15.30
C LEU A 72 -4.54 4.08 -15.60
N THR A 73 -4.59 3.40 -16.74
CA THR A 73 -5.71 2.53 -17.12
C THR A 73 -5.84 1.35 -16.15
N ALA A 74 -4.72 0.70 -15.81
CA ALA A 74 -4.69 -0.37 -14.82
C ALA A 74 -5.09 0.11 -13.41
N GLY A 75 -4.82 1.38 -13.09
CA GLY A 75 -5.22 2.03 -11.84
C GLY A 75 -6.69 2.48 -11.76
N ILE A 76 -7.45 2.50 -12.86
CA ILE A 76 -8.85 2.98 -12.89
C ILE A 76 -9.71 2.36 -11.79
N PRO A 77 -9.71 1.02 -11.55
CA PRO A 77 -10.56 0.42 -10.53
C PRO A 77 -10.34 1.02 -9.14
N ILE A 78 -9.09 1.26 -8.75
CA ILE A 78 -8.79 1.84 -7.43
C ILE A 78 -9.09 3.35 -7.39
N PHE A 79 -8.95 4.07 -8.50
CA PHE A 79 -9.35 5.48 -8.59
C PHE A 79 -10.86 5.65 -8.42
N VAL A 80 -11.65 4.83 -9.11
CA VAL A 80 -13.11 4.81 -8.97
C VAL A 80 -13.50 4.46 -7.54
N TRP A 81 -12.85 3.47 -6.94
CA TRP A 81 -13.06 3.09 -5.55
C TRP A 81 -12.74 4.24 -4.57
N ALA A 82 -11.62 4.94 -4.77
CA ALA A 82 -11.24 6.11 -3.97
C ALA A 82 -12.34 7.20 -4.00
N VAL A 83 -12.85 7.54 -5.19
CA VAL A 83 -13.94 8.51 -5.33
C VAL A 83 -15.22 8.02 -4.66
N ALA A 84 -15.62 6.77 -4.91
CA ALA A 84 -16.88 6.23 -4.40
C ALA A 84 -16.91 6.18 -2.87
N VAL A 85 -15.86 5.62 -2.24
CA VAL A 85 -15.81 5.47 -0.77
C VAL A 85 -15.72 6.82 -0.07
N ASN A 86 -14.85 7.71 -0.56
CA ASN A 86 -14.67 9.02 0.09
C ASN A 86 -15.84 9.96 -0.22
N GLY A 87 -16.41 9.91 -1.41
CA GLY A 87 -17.61 10.66 -1.76
C GLY A 87 -18.82 10.24 -0.90
N TRP A 88 -18.99 8.93 -0.68
CA TRP A 88 -20.00 8.43 0.26
C TRP A 88 -19.76 8.89 1.70
N GLN A 89 -18.50 8.89 2.15
CA GLN A 89 -18.15 9.34 3.48
C GLN A 89 -18.38 10.85 3.67
N CYS A 90 -18.00 11.66 2.68
CA CYS A 90 -18.29 13.09 2.60
C CYS A 90 -19.81 13.32 2.67
N TYR A 91 -20.61 12.63 1.85
CA TYR A 91 -22.07 12.73 1.88
C TYR A 91 -22.69 12.46 3.26
N LYS A 92 -22.13 11.50 4.02
CA LYS A 92 -22.66 11.09 5.33
C LYS A 92 -22.22 11.97 6.49
N THR A 93 -21.29 12.89 6.28
CA THR A 93 -20.64 13.63 7.37
C THR A 93 -20.53 15.11 7.03
N TYR A 94 -20.22 15.95 8.01
CA TYR A 94 -20.03 17.39 7.78
C TYR A 94 -18.67 17.84 8.28
N ASN A 95 -18.03 18.70 7.50
CA ASN A 95 -16.76 19.31 7.85
C ASN A 95 -16.92 20.37 8.93
N SER A 96 -15.87 20.50 9.72
CA SER A 96 -15.82 21.59 10.68
C SER A 96 -15.67 22.92 9.93
N PRO A 97 -16.25 24.01 10.47
CA PRO A 97 -15.97 25.39 10.07
C PRO A 97 -14.51 25.68 9.70
N MET A 98 -13.58 25.18 10.52
CA MET A 98 -12.15 25.44 10.36
C MET A 98 -11.55 24.72 9.15
N GLU A 99 -11.95 23.48 8.91
CA GLU A 99 -11.53 22.69 7.74
C GLU A 99 -12.03 23.36 6.46
N ASN A 100 -13.31 23.74 6.42
CA ASN A 100 -13.93 24.45 5.30
C ASN A 100 -13.19 25.74 4.94
N ARG A 101 -12.80 26.54 5.95
CA ARG A 101 -12.03 27.78 5.74
C ARG A 101 -10.62 27.54 5.19
N HIS A 102 -10.02 26.38 5.43
CA HIS A 102 -8.62 26.08 5.07
C HIS A 102 -8.48 24.88 4.13
N ALA A 103 -9.47 24.62 3.28
CA ALA A 103 -9.49 23.48 2.37
C ALA A 103 -8.22 23.39 1.49
N GLU A 104 -7.72 24.53 1.02
CA GLU A 104 -6.52 24.60 0.16
C GLU A 104 -5.25 24.15 0.90
N ARG A 105 -5.19 24.38 2.21
CA ARG A 105 -4.08 23.93 3.07
C ARG A 105 -4.10 22.40 3.19
N ILE A 106 -5.28 21.81 3.32
CA ILE A 106 -5.47 20.35 3.40
C ILE A 106 -5.07 19.71 2.08
N LEU A 107 -5.45 20.29 0.94
CA LEU A 107 -5.04 19.79 -0.38
C LEU A 107 -3.53 19.84 -0.57
N ARG A 108 -2.87 20.96 -0.19
CA ARG A 108 -1.41 21.09 -0.26
C ARG A 108 -0.68 20.10 0.66
N GLY A 109 -1.16 19.93 1.88
CA GLY A 109 -0.64 18.92 2.80
C GLY A 109 -0.80 17.52 2.21
N GLY A 110 -2.00 17.24 1.69
CA GLY A 110 -2.34 15.99 1.01
C GLY A 110 -1.38 15.67 -0.13
N PHE A 111 -1.00 16.65 -0.93
CA PHE A 111 0.01 16.45 -1.99
C PHE A 111 1.35 15.94 -1.47
N LEU A 112 1.91 16.59 -0.43
CA LEU A 112 3.20 16.19 0.13
C LEU A 112 3.12 14.79 0.75
N ILE A 113 2.00 14.50 1.39
CA ILE A 113 1.68 13.21 1.98
C ILE A 113 1.60 12.13 0.89
N SER A 114 0.82 12.34 -0.15
CA SER A 114 0.61 11.39 -1.24
C SER A 114 1.93 11.09 -1.94
N LEU A 115 2.78 12.10 -2.12
CA LEU A 115 4.09 11.93 -2.73
C LEU A 115 5.01 11.09 -1.83
N ALA A 116 5.07 11.42 -0.55
CA ALA A 116 5.87 10.67 0.41
C ALA A 116 5.38 9.23 0.56
N ALA A 117 4.07 9.02 0.72
CA ALA A 117 3.46 7.70 0.82
C ALA A 117 3.73 6.88 -0.45
N GLY A 118 3.44 7.45 -1.62
CA GLY A 118 3.67 6.81 -2.91
C GLY A 118 5.11 6.35 -3.08
N VAL A 119 6.11 7.18 -2.75
CA VAL A 119 7.53 6.79 -2.87
C VAL A 119 7.94 5.80 -1.78
N PHE A 120 7.75 6.15 -0.51
CA PHE A 120 8.35 5.42 0.61
C PHE A 120 7.59 4.15 0.97
N GLU A 121 6.25 4.14 0.91
CA GLU A 121 5.48 2.93 1.19
C GLU A 121 5.68 1.90 0.07
N GLU A 122 5.68 2.30 -1.21
CA GLU A 122 5.92 1.35 -2.29
C GLU A 122 7.34 0.80 -2.28
N THR A 123 8.35 1.66 -2.08
CA THR A 123 9.75 1.22 -1.93
C THR A 123 9.90 0.25 -0.76
N LEU A 124 9.26 0.53 0.38
CA LEU A 124 9.35 -0.34 1.55
C LEU A 124 8.60 -1.67 1.33
N PHE A 125 7.32 -1.64 0.95
CA PHE A 125 6.46 -2.82 0.96
C PHE A 125 6.55 -3.67 -0.31
N ARG A 126 6.73 -3.05 -1.49
CA ARG A 126 6.64 -3.75 -2.79
C ARG A 126 8.00 -4.12 -3.33
N TRP A 127 9.06 -3.53 -2.76
CA TRP A 127 10.43 -3.90 -3.08
C TRP A 127 11.12 -4.59 -1.90
N VAL A 128 11.47 -3.85 -0.85
CA VAL A 128 12.45 -4.38 0.11
C VAL A 128 11.85 -5.40 1.08
N LEU A 129 10.69 -5.11 1.68
CA LEU A 129 9.98 -6.08 2.53
C LEU A 129 9.48 -7.28 1.74
N PHE A 130 9.11 -7.09 0.47
CA PHE A 130 8.68 -8.19 -0.37
C PHE A 130 9.82 -9.19 -0.63
N LEU A 131 11.00 -8.71 -1.04
CA LEU A 131 12.18 -9.56 -1.22
C LEU A 131 12.59 -10.23 0.09
N ALA A 132 12.57 -9.49 1.21
CA ALA A 132 12.85 -10.05 2.53
C ALA A 132 11.82 -11.13 2.93
N ALA A 133 10.54 -10.92 2.62
CA ALA A 133 9.47 -11.86 2.93
C ALA A 133 9.60 -13.16 2.12
N ILE A 134 10.01 -13.09 0.85
CA ILE A 134 10.30 -14.28 0.02
C ILE A 134 11.34 -15.18 0.70
N VAL A 135 12.44 -14.59 1.17
CA VAL A 135 13.47 -15.36 1.88
C VAL A 135 12.92 -15.88 3.22
N GLY A 136 12.23 -15.01 3.95
CA GLY A 136 11.64 -15.35 5.24
C GLY A 136 10.73 -16.58 5.17
N VAL A 137 9.82 -16.65 4.18
CA VAL A 137 8.90 -17.79 4.05
C VAL A 137 9.63 -19.08 3.69
N GLN A 138 10.72 -19.02 2.91
CA GLN A 138 11.54 -20.20 2.59
C GLN A 138 12.29 -20.71 3.82
N VAL A 139 12.87 -19.81 4.63
CA VAL A 139 13.53 -20.18 5.89
C VAL A 139 12.52 -20.81 6.85
N VAL A 140 11.34 -20.20 6.98
CA VAL A 140 10.25 -20.76 7.79
C VAL A 140 9.83 -22.14 7.25
N ASN A 141 9.68 -22.31 5.94
CA ASN A 141 9.37 -23.61 5.35
C ASN A 141 10.43 -24.67 5.67
N PHE A 142 11.72 -24.32 5.54
CA PHE A 142 12.82 -25.21 5.89
C PHE A 142 12.73 -25.65 7.35
N ILE A 143 12.50 -24.73 8.29
CA ILE A 143 12.34 -25.04 9.71
C ILE A 143 11.14 -25.97 9.94
N PHE A 144 10.04 -25.76 9.24
CA PHE A 144 8.81 -26.56 9.33
C PHE A 144 8.75 -27.68 8.29
N PHE A 145 9.80 -28.51 8.24
CA PHE A 145 9.91 -29.76 7.49
C PHE A 145 9.99 -29.66 5.95
N GLY A 146 10.25 -28.48 5.40
CA GLY A 146 10.46 -28.29 3.96
C GLY A 146 11.59 -29.17 3.40
N PHE A 147 12.66 -29.38 4.18
CA PHE A 147 13.77 -30.26 3.80
C PHE A 147 13.40 -31.76 3.69
N LEU A 148 12.26 -32.16 4.25
CA LEU A 148 11.73 -33.52 4.13
C LEU A 148 10.72 -33.66 2.98
N GLY A 149 10.48 -32.59 2.21
CA GLY A 149 9.55 -32.58 1.07
C GLY A 149 8.08 -32.35 1.43
N PHE A 150 7.75 -31.97 2.69
CA PHE A 150 6.37 -31.71 3.13
C PHE A 150 6.25 -30.41 3.96
N GLY A 151 6.90 -29.34 3.50
CA GLY A 151 6.91 -28.06 4.20
C GLY A 151 5.51 -27.56 4.57
N ILE A 152 5.23 -27.38 5.86
CA ILE A 152 3.89 -26.98 6.33
C ILE A 152 3.47 -25.62 5.75
N PRO A 153 4.31 -24.56 5.76
CA PRO A 153 3.97 -23.28 5.13
C PRO A 153 3.63 -23.39 3.64
N GLU A 154 4.40 -24.19 2.89
CA GLU A 154 4.17 -24.46 1.47
C GLU A 154 2.81 -25.13 1.24
N LEU A 155 2.48 -26.16 2.02
CA LEU A 155 1.19 -26.85 1.92
C LEU A 155 0.02 -25.90 2.24
N ILE A 156 0.14 -25.12 3.32
CA ILE A 156 -0.90 -24.13 3.68
C ILE A 156 -1.06 -23.10 2.57
N PHE A 157 0.03 -22.63 1.97
CA PHE A 157 -0.03 -21.70 0.86
C PHE A 157 -0.73 -22.32 -0.36
N ASN A 158 -0.22 -23.45 -0.85
CA ASN A 158 -0.70 -24.07 -2.09
C ASN A 158 -2.17 -24.50 -2.02
N TYR A 159 -2.63 -24.97 -0.85
CA TYR A 159 -4.00 -25.49 -0.72
C TYR A 159 -5.01 -24.49 -0.14
N ILE A 160 -4.56 -23.42 0.52
CA ILE A 160 -5.46 -22.49 1.23
C ILE A 160 -5.17 -21.04 0.83
N LEU A 161 -4.01 -20.50 1.23
CA LEU A 161 -3.78 -19.05 1.14
C LEU A 161 -3.67 -18.56 -0.31
N GLY A 162 -2.96 -19.30 -1.17
CA GLY A 162 -2.80 -18.99 -2.59
C GLY A 162 -4.13 -18.96 -3.32
N PRO A 163 -4.93 -20.05 -3.31
CA PRO A 163 -6.24 -20.08 -3.96
C PRO A 163 -7.21 -19.00 -3.44
N VAL A 164 -7.27 -18.78 -2.12
CA VAL A 164 -8.13 -17.73 -1.54
C VAL A 164 -7.68 -16.34 -1.97
N ALA A 165 -6.38 -16.05 -1.92
CA ALA A 165 -5.86 -14.76 -2.37
C ALA A 165 -6.12 -14.55 -3.87
N ASN A 166 -5.94 -15.59 -4.70
CA ASN A 166 -6.16 -15.53 -6.14
C ASN A 166 -7.63 -15.27 -6.50
N PHE A 167 -8.55 -15.90 -5.78
CA PHE A 167 -9.99 -15.62 -5.91
C PHE A 167 -10.29 -14.14 -5.63
N PHE A 168 -9.73 -13.58 -4.55
CA PHE A 168 -9.94 -12.19 -4.19
C PHE A 168 -9.21 -11.18 -5.09
N THR A 169 -8.20 -11.62 -5.84
CA THR A 169 -7.54 -10.81 -6.88
C THR A 169 -8.12 -11.05 -8.26
N LEU A 170 -9.21 -11.81 -8.37
CA LEU A 170 -9.89 -12.13 -9.64
C LEU A 170 -8.97 -12.76 -10.70
N GLY A 171 -7.93 -13.47 -10.26
CA GLY A 171 -6.97 -14.11 -11.16
C GLY A 171 -5.88 -13.19 -11.73
N TYR A 172 -5.86 -11.88 -11.43
CA TYR A 172 -4.82 -10.96 -11.95
C TYR A 172 -3.40 -11.30 -11.47
N LEU A 173 -3.29 -12.06 -10.38
CA LEU A 173 -2.03 -12.52 -9.80
C LEU A 173 -1.87 -14.04 -9.87
N ASP A 174 -2.61 -14.72 -10.74
CA ASP A 174 -2.65 -16.19 -10.82
C ASP A 174 -1.26 -16.82 -11.03
N GLN A 175 -0.44 -16.20 -11.89
CA GLN A 175 0.93 -16.65 -12.16
C GLN A 175 1.80 -16.74 -10.89
N TYR A 176 1.50 -15.97 -9.84
CA TYR A 176 2.25 -15.95 -8.58
C TYR A 176 1.52 -16.63 -7.42
N LEU A 177 0.18 -16.65 -7.44
CA LEU A 177 -0.64 -17.16 -6.33
C LEU A 177 -1.07 -18.62 -6.52
N SER A 178 -1.06 -19.12 -7.75
CA SER A 178 -1.50 -20.47 -8.10
C SER A 178 -0.38 -21.36 -8.62
N ASN A 179 0.82 -20.83 -8.87
CA ASN A 179 1.95 -21.61 -9.36
C ASN A 179 2.72 -22.27 -8.19
N PRO A 180 2.67 -23.61 -8.05
CA PRO A 180 3.32 -24.32 -6.95
C PRO A 180 4.85 -24.27 -7.02
N GLU A 181 5.46 -24.11 -8.20
CA GLU A 181 6.92 -24.06 -8.36
C GLU A 181 7.52 -22.78 -7.76
N ILE A 182 6.74 -21.71 -7.72
CA ILE A 182 7.14 -20.40 -7.19
C ILE A 182 6.28 -19.98 -6.00
N TRP A 183 5.73 -20.95 -5.25
CA TRP A 183 4.83 -20.71 -4.13
C TRP A 183 5.37 -19.67 -3.12
N PHE A 184 6.70 -19.65 -2.93
CA PHE A 184 7.37 -18.72 -2.02
C PHE A 184 7.28 -17.26 -2.47
N VAL A 185 7.14 -16.99 -3.77
CA VAL A 185 6.91 -15.64 -4.31
C VAL A 185 5.53 -15.16 -3.89
N GLY A 186 4.50 -15.98 -4.11
CA GLY A 186 3.14 -15.67 -3.69
C GLY A 186 2.99 -15.57 -2.17
N ALA A 187 3.66 -16.44 -1.41
CA ALA A 187 3.68 -16.38 0.05
C ALA A 187 4.39 -15.11 0.57
N GLY A 188 5.49 -14.71 -0.07
CA GLY A 188 6.17 -13.45 0.19
C GLY A 188 5.27 -12.24 -0.07
N LEU A 189 4.52 -12.26 -1.17
CA LEU A 189 3.55 -11.23 -1.55
C LEU A 189 2.46 -11.08 -0.47
N ILE A 190 1.81 -12.17 -0.07
CA ILE A 190 0.79 -12.17 0.99
C ILE A 190 1.38 -11.69 2.32
N SER A 191 2.61 -12.08 2.64
CA SER A 191 3.27 -11.72 3.90
C SER A 191 3.61 -10.22 3.96
N ALA A 192 4.19 -9.68 2.90
CA ALA A 192 4.48 -8.25 2.78
C ALA A 192 3.18 -7.42 2.76
N ASN A 193 2.16 -7.86 2.03
CA ASN A 193 0.86 -7.20 2.02
C ASN A 193 0.16 -7.25 3.39
N SER A 194 0.32 -8.34 4.15
CA SER A 194 -0.22 -8.45 5.51
C SER A 194 0.40 -7.42 6.45
N ARG A 195 1.70 -7.10 6.29
CA ARG A 195 2.36 -6.01 7.03
C ARG A 195 1.84 -4.64 6.62
N PHE A 196 1.65 -4.39 5.32
CA PHE A 196 1.04 -3.15 4.82
C PHE A 196 -0.38 -2.93 5.38
N ARG A 197 -1.22 -3.97 5.31
CA ARG A 197 -2.57 -4.01 5.88
C ARG A 197 -2.56 -3.73 7.39
N ASP A 198 -1.63 -4.34 8.11
CA ASP A 198 -1.51 -4.16 9.55
C ASP A 198 -1.11 -2.73 9.93
N GLY A 199 -0.32 -2.08 9.08
CA GLY A 199 -0.05 -0.65 9.15
C GLY A 199 -1.32 0.19 9.09
N HIS A 200 -2.42 -0.31 8.50
CA HIS A 200 -3.68 0.41 8.31
C HIS A 200 -4.80 0.02 9.30
N LYS A 201 -4.53 -0.82 10.30
CA LYS A 201 -5.50 -1.23 11.35
C LYS A 201 -6.15 -0.06 12.08
N TYR A 202 -5.43 1.06 12.23
CA TYR A 202 -5.93 2.27 12.91
C TYR A 202 -7.12 2.92 12.16
N GLN A 203 -7.37 2.56 10.90
CA GLN A 203 -8.52 3.00 10.11
C GLN A 203 -9.77 2.13 10.37
N GLY A 204 -9.75 1.28 11.40
CA GLY A 204 -10.84 0.36 11.73
C GLY A 204 -10.97 -0.79 10.74
N PHE A 205 -12.06 -1.56 10.86
CA PHE A 205 -12.25 -2.78 10.08
C PHE A 205 -12.30 -2.52 8.56
N LEU A 206 -13.00 -1.47 8.12
CA LEU A 206 -13.07 -1.14 6.69
C LEU A 206 -11.69 -0.78 6.11
N GLY A 207 -10.90 0.02 6.81
CA GLY A 207 -9.55 0.36 6.37
C GLY A 207 -8.60 -0.84 6.39
N TRP A 208 -8.75 -1.72 7.38
CA TRP A 208 -8.01 -2.98 7.43
C TRP A 208 -8.34 -3.91 6.25
N VAL A 209 -9.62 -4.09 5.90
CA VAL A 209 -10.00 -4.88 4.72
C VAL A 209 -9.55 -4.20 3.43
N ASN A 210 -9.81 -2.89 3.30
CA ASN A 210 -9.50 -2.11 2.11
C ASN A 210 -8.00 -2.10 1.77
N SER A 211 -7.14 -1.89 2.78
CA SER A 211 -5.69 -1.89 2.60
C SER A 211 -5.14 -3.24 2.12
N TRP A 212 -5.78 -4.36 2.49
CA TRP A 212 -5.39 -5.66 1.93
C TRP A 212 -5.63 -5.71 0.42
N PHE A 213 -6.82 -5.35 -0.06
CA PHE A 213 -7.14 -5.37 -1.50
C PHE A 213 -6.31 -4.38 -2.30
N LEU A 214 -6.19 -3.13 -1.83
CA LEU A 214 -5.37 -2.11 -2.49
C LEU A 214 -3.92 -2.56 -2.58
N GLY A 215 -3.38 -3.16 -1.52
CA GLY A 215 -2.02 -3.63 -1.54
C GLY A 215 -1.78 -4.77 -2.53
N MET A 216 -2.76 -5.65 -2.77
CA MET A 216 -2.68 -6.65 -3.85
C MET A 216 -2.70 -5.99 -5.24
N VAL A 217 -3.52 -4.95 -5.45
CA VAL A 217 -3.51 -4.19 -6.72
C VAL A 217 -2.15 -3.54 -6.95
N PHE A 218 -1.52 -2.96 -5.92
CA PHE A 218 -0.17 -2.41 -6.07
C PHE A 218 0.88 -3.48 -6.34
N PHE A 219 0.75 -4.69 -5.80
CA PHE A 219 1.59 -5.81 -6.22
C PHE A 219 1.39 -6.18 -7.69
N TYR A 220 0.15 -6.21 -8.18
CA TYR A 220 -0.13 -6.39 -9.60
C TYR A 220 0.54 -5.29 -10.45
N MET A 221 0.47 -4.03 -10.03
CA MET A 221 1.16 -2.92 -10.69
C MET A 221 2.68 -3.11 -10.70
N THR A 222 3.29 -3.43 -9.56
CA THR A 222 4.74 -3.64 -9.46
C THR A 222 5.22 -4.82 -10.32
N LEU A 223 4.50 -5.95 -10.29
CA LEU A 223 4.89 -7.17 -10.99
C LEU A 223 4.63 -7.10 -12.50
N THR A 224 3.68 -6.26 -12.93
CA THR A 224 3.34 -6.10 -14.37
C THR A 224 4.12 -4.95 -15.02
N TYR A 225 4.24 -3.81 -14.34
CA TYR A 225 4.74 -2.55 -14.90
C TYR A 225 5.97 -1.98 -14.20
N GLY A 226 6.38 -2.54 -13.07
CA GLY A 226 7.50 -2.06 -12.26
C GLY A 226 7.07 -1.14 -11.10
N LEU A 227 8.02 -0.88 -10.21
CA LEU A 227 7.84 -0.13 -8.98
C LEU A 227 7.46 1.34 -9.24
N VAL A 228 8.03 1.98 -10.26
CA VAL A 228 7.71 3.37 -10.60
C VAL A 228 6.23 3.51 -10.99
N ALA A 229 5.67 2.54 -11.70
CA ALA A 229 4.25 2.53 -12.04
C ALA A 229 3.38 2.47 -10.78
N ALA A 230 3.73 1.62 -9.81
CA ALA A 230 3.05 1.53 -8.52
C ALA A 230 3.15 2.85 -7.72
N ILE A 231 4.33 3.48 -7.66
CA ILE A 231 4.55 4.78 -7.01
C ILE A 231 3.63 5.86 -7.60
N VAL A 232 3.59 5.98 -8.94
CA VAL A 232 2.77 6.99 -9.63
C VAL A 232 1.28 6.75 -9.38
N VAL A 233 0.83 5.49 -9.50
CA VAL A 233 -0.58 5.15 -9.29
C VAL A 233 -0.98 5.32 -7.82
N HIS A 234 -0.11 5.01 -6.86
CA HIS A 234 -0.37 5.24 -5.44
C HIS A 234 -0.47 6.74 -5.14
N PHE A 235 0.50 7.53 -5.60
CA PHE A 235 0.44 8.99 -5.48
C PHE A 235 -0.88 9.56 -6.01
N LEU A 236 -1.31 9.15 -7.21
CA LEU A 236 -2.55 9.64 -7.81
C LEU A 236 -3.80 9.15 -7.07
N TYR A 237 -3.79 7.90 -6.59
CA TYR A 237 -4.86 7.35 -5.77
C TYR A 237 -5.11 8.22 -4.53
N ASP A 238 -4.06 8.53 -3.77
CA ASP A 238 -4.18 9.39 -2.59
C ASP A 238 -4.58 10.83 -2.96
N MET A 239 -4.03 11.37 -4.06
CA MET A 239 -4.40 12.71 -4.54
C MET A 239 -5.87 12.82 -4.90
N ILE A 240 -6.46 11.78 -5.49
CA ILE A 240 -7.90 11.73 -5.78
C ILE A 240 -8.70 11.79 -4.48
N ILE A 241 -8.28 11.07 -3.44
CA ILE A 241 -8.92 11.13 -2.12
C ILE A 241 -8.91 12.55 -1.56
N PHE A 242 -7.73 13.19 -1.53
CA PHE A 242 -7.61 14.57 -1.05
C PHE A 242 -8.39 15.57 -1.90
N LEU A 243 -8.50 15.34 -3.21
CA LEU A 243 -9.29 16.17 -4.11
C LEU A 243 -10.79 16.06 -3.82
N VAL A 244 -11.31 14.85 -3.58
CA VAL A 244 -12.72 14.64 -3.21
C VAL A 244 -13.04 15.37 -1.90
N ILE A 245 -12.18 15.23 -0.90
CA ILE A 245 -12.32 15.91 0.40
C ILE A 245 -12.25 17.44 0.23
N TYR A 246 -11.33 17.94 -0.59
CA TYR A 246 -11.21 19.37 -0.88
C TYR A 246 -12.48 19.93 -1.54
N ILE A 247 -13.04 19.24 -2.54
CA ILE A 247 -14.26 19.65 -3.23
C ILE A 247 -15.43 19.72 -2.25
N ASP A 248 -15.59 18.71 -1.39
CA ASP A 248 -16.63 18.67 -0.35
C ASP A 248 -16.54 19.89 0.60
N MET A 249 -15.34 20.20 1.11
CA MET A 249 -15.11 21.37 1.96
C MET A 249 -15.43 22.70 1.27
N VAL A 250 -15.09 22.82 -0.02
CA VAL A 250 -15.39 24.02 -0.82
C VAL A 250 -16.90 24.18 -0.99
N ILE A 251 -17.64 23.09 -1.27
CA ILE A 251 -19.10 23.10 -1.41
C ILE A 251 -19.77 23.49 -0.09
N GLU A 252 -19.38 22.89 1.03
CA GLU A 252 -19.95 23.23 2.34
C GLU A 252 -19.69 24.70 2.72
N ARG A 253 -18.47 25.19 2.44
CA ARG A 253 -18.11 26.61 2.63
C ARG A 253 -19.02 27.53 1.81
N ALA A 254 -19.32 27.17 0.57
CA ALA A 254 -20.21 27.93 -0.31
C ALA A 254 -21.68 27.92 0.18
N GLN A 255 -22.11 26.85 0.86
CA GLN A 255 -23.42 26.74 1.52
C GLN A 255 -23.52 27.53 2.84
N GLY A 256 -22.48 28.29 3.22
CA GLY A 256 -22.48 29.10 4.44
C GLY A 256 -22.09 28.35 5.70
N ARG A 257 -21.62 27.09 5.59
CA ARG A 257 -21.13 26.29 6.73
C ARG A 257 -19.67 26.66 7.04
N ARG A 258 -19.47 27.92 7.44
CA ARG A 258 -18.17 28.53 7.73
C ARG A 258 -17.66 28.22 9.12
#